data_AF-A0ABD3FRY2-F1
#
_entry.id   AF-A0ABD3FRY2-F1
#
_cell.length_a   1.000
_cell.length_b   1.000
_cell.length_c   1.000
_cell.angle_alpha   90.00
_cell.angle_beta   90.00
_cell.angle_gamma   90.00
#
_symmetry.space_group_name_H-M   'P 1'
#
loop_
_entity.id
_entity.type
_entity.pdbx_description
1 polymer ?
#
loop_
_entity_poly.entity_id
_entity_poly.type
_entity_poly.pdbx_seq_one_letter_code
_entity_poly.pdbx_strand_id
1 'polypeptide(L)'
;MASELLKKAARVDTDPMQKRLVKDYTNLCSQVMTNKAAMKDSLTYVKGLNACEDVEIAANATQMKELAIRIDSGKRRREAALAAMIAQEWKGQKCELKYLVRQVEPTESLQALHEKFTETLNSLSQNGAEVVALRAKVKSCLQNAQSVGDTVFQELEIASNGLTMALSERSTLENLRRQLCMELARSSDAIFQLAMQLIEEAPLWLH
;
A
#
# COMPACT_ATOMS: atom_id res chain seq x y z
N MET A 1 0.51 17.95 -26.50
CA MET A 1 1.33 16.93 -25.81
C MET A 1 1.74 17.37 -24.39
N ALA A 2 2.57 18.40 -24.18
CA ALA A 2 3.01 18.82 -22.84
C ALA A 2 1.87 19.22 -21.87
N SER A 3 0.82 19.89 -22.36
CA SER A 3 -0.36 20.25 -21.54
C SER A 3 -1.13 19.02 -21.01
N GLU A 4 -1.29 17.97 -21.82
CA GLU A 4 -1.97 16.74 -21.42
C GLU A 4 -1.14 15.92 -20.43
N LEU A 5 0.17 15.86 -20.67
CA LEU A 5 1.15 15.24 -19.76
C LEU A 5 1.12 15.91 -18.38
N LEU A 6 1.13 17.25 -18.33
CA LEU A 6 1.04 18.02 -17.08
C LEU A 6 -0.32 17.85 -16.38
N LYS A 7 -1.42 17.68 -17.14
CA LYS A 7 -2.75 17.39 -16.59
C LYS A 7 -2.82 15.99 -15.98
N LYS A 8 -2.26 14.96 -16.63
CA LYS A 8 -2.16 13.61 -16.07
C LYS A 8 -1.32 13.60 -14.79
N ALA A 9 -0.15 14.23 -14.83
CA ALA A 9 0.73 14.38 -13.66
C ALA A 9 0.09 15.21 -12.54
N ALA A 10 -0.89 16.07 -12.82
CA ALA A 10 -1.60 16.84 -11.81
C ALA A 10 -2.55 16.03 -10.94
N ARG A 11 -3.01 14.88 -11.44
CA ARG A 11 -3.97 14.01 -10.75
C ARG A 11 -3.29 13.07 -9.76
N VAL A 12 -1.97 12.88 -9.91
CA VAL A 12 -1.16 12.07 -9.01
C VAL A 12 -1.26 12.64 -7.59
N ASP A 13 -1.54 11.75 -6.64
CA ASP A 13 -1.45 12.03 -5.20
C ASP A 13 -2.41 13.08 -4.64
N THR A 14 -3.60 13.22 -5.26
CA THR A 14 -4.58 14.22 -4.86
C THR A 14 -5.59 13.78 -3.80
N ASP A 15 -5.76 12.47 -3.53
CA ASP A 15 -6.73 11.96 -2.56
C ASP A 15 -6.14 11.84 -1.14
N PRO A 16 -6.49 12.73 -0.19
CA PRO A 16 -5.98 12.67 1.19
C PRO A 16 -6.48 11.46 1.97
N MET A 17 -7.70 10.99 1.66
CA MET A 17 -8.29 9.83 2.33
C MET A 17 -7.54 8.56 1.91
N GLN A 18 -7.28 8.39 0.61
CA GLN A 18 -6.48 7.27 0.11
C GLN A 18 -5.07 7.27 0.72
N LYS A 19 -4.40 8.42 0.81
CA LYS A 19 -3.08 8.53 1.47
C LYS A 19 -3.10 8.10 2.93
N ARG A 20 -4.12 8.51 3.67
CA ARG A 20 -4.29 8.11 5.07
C ARG A 20 -4.47 6.59 5.19
N LEU A 21 -5.36 6.01 4.39
CA LEU A 21 -5.62 4.56 4.43
C LEU A 21 -4.38 3.75 4.07
N VAL A 22 -3.61 4.17 3.05
CA VAL A 22 -2.34 3.56 2.69
C VAL A 22 -1.36 3.61 3.87
N LYS A 23 -1.19 4.78 4.49
CA LYS A 23 -0.29 4.95 5.64
C LYS A 23 -0.71 4.09 6.83
N ASP A 24 -2.00 4.03 7.14
CA ASP A 24 -2.52 3.24 8.27
C ASP A 24 -2.27 1.75 8.02
N TYR A 25 -2.54 1.27 6.81
CA TYR A 25 -2.30 -0.12 6.41
C TYR A 25 -0.81 -0.48 6.46
N THR A 26 0.09 0.32 5.87
CA THR A 26 1.53 0.02 5.83
C THR A 26 2.14 0.02 7.23
N ASN A 27 1.73 0.95 8.10
CA ASN A 27 2.15 0.95 9.51
C ASN A 27 1.72 -0.32 10.25
N LEU A 28 0.50 -0.80 10.02
CA LEU A 28 0.00 -2.03 10.62
C LEU A 28 0.75 -3.27 10.10
N CYS A 29 1.09 -3.31 8.81
CA CYS A 29 1.98 -4.34 8.26
C CYS A 29 3.33 -4.35 8.98
N SER A 30 3.97 -3.20 9.13
CA SER A 30 5.25 -3.09 9.86
C SER A 30 5.13 -3.55 11.31
N GLN A 31 4.09 -3.13 12.03
CA GLN A 31 3.86 -3.55 13.42
C GLN A 31 3.69 -5.07 13.56
N VAL A 32 2.92 -5.70 12.66
CA VAL A 32 2.74 -7.16 12.64
C VAL A 32 4.08 -7.85 12.39
N MET A 33 4.89 -7.34 11.46
CA MET A 33 6.21 -7.91 11.14
C MET A 33 7.19 -7.78 12.31
N THR A 34 7.28 -6.60 12.93
CA THR A 34 8.13 -6.38 14.10
C THR A 34 7.72 -7.28 15.27
N ASN A 35 6.43 -7.42 15.54
CA ASN A 35 5.95 -8.29 16.62
C ASN A 35 6.24 -9.78 16.32
N LYS A 36 6.12 -10.21 15.06
CA LYS A 36 6.49 -11.58 14.65
C LYS A 36 7.99 -11.83 14.80
N ALA A 37 8.83 -10.86 14.46
CA ALA A 37 10.27 -10.94 14.66
C ALA A 37 10.60 -11.05 16.16
N ALA A 38 10.04 -10.18 16.99
CA ALA A 38 10.21 -10.23 18.45
C ALA A 38 9.75 -11.57 19.07
N MET A 39 8.66 -12.15 18.56
CA MET A 39 8.22 -13.50 18.96
C MET A 39 9.26 -14.58 18.60
N LYS A 40 9.82 -14.52 17.38
CA LYS A 40 10.86 -15.45 16.94
C LYS A 40 12.12 -15.33 17.79
N ASP A 41 12.50 -14.11 18.14
CA ASP A 41 13.67 -13.83 18.98
C ASP A 41 13.45 -14.35 20.41
N SER A 42 12.26 -14.12 20.98
CA SER A 42 11.87 -14.65 22.30
C SER A 42 11.90 -16.18 22.32
N LEU A 43 11.39 -16.82 21.26
CA LEU A 43 11.42 -18.28 21.14
C LEU A 43 12.86 -18.81 21.03
N THR A 44 13.73 -18.08 20.32
CA THR A 44 15.15 -18.47 20.18
C THR A 44 15.87 -18.35 21.52
N TYR A 45 15.61 -17.27 22.26
CA TYR A 45 16.15 -17.07 23.60
C TYR A 45 15.73 -18.19 24.55
N VAL A 46 14.43 -18.50 24.65
CA VAL A 46 13.93 -19.58 25.53
C VAL A 46 14.52 -20.93 25.17
N LYS A 47 14.75 -21.23 23.89
CA LYS A 47 15.40 -22.48 23.45
C LYS A 47 16.87 -22.58 23.86
N GLY A 48 17.52 -21.45 24.14
CA GLY A 48 18.89 -21.40 24.63
C GLY A 48 19.02 -21.52 26.14
N LEU A 49 17.91 -21.43 26.88
CA LEU A 49 17.88 -21.57 28.34
C LEU A 49 17.97 -23.05 28.75
N ASN A 50 18.60 -23.29 29.90
CA ASN A 50 18.67 -24.61 30.54
C ASN A 50 17.42 -24.87 31.40
N ALA A 51 17.11 -26.14 31.66
CA ALA A 51 15.95 -26.55 32.46
C ALA A 51 15.99 -26.08 33.94
N CYS A 52 17.12 -25.56 34.44
CA CYS A 52 17.19 -24.96 35.78
C CYS A 52 16.71 -23.49 35.80
N GLU A 53 16.41 -22.89 34.65
CA GLU A 53 16.01 -21.48 34.48
C GLU A 53 14.48 -21.33 34.39
N ASP A 54 13.74 -22.14 35.16
CA ASP A 54 12.27 -22.23 35.10
C ASP A 54 11.55 -20.89 35.27
N VAL A 55 12.08 -19.99 36.11
CA VAL A 55 11.50 -18.66 36.34
C VAL A 55 11.61 -17.79 35.09
N GLU A 56 12.76 -17.83 34.39
CA GLU A 56 12.99 -17.07 33.17
C GLU A 56 12.19 -17.64 31.99
N ILE A 57 12.07 -18.96 31.92
CA ILE A 57 11.21 -19.65 30.94
C ILE A 57 9.74 -19.24 31.15
N ALA A 58 9.25 -19.24 32.39
CA ALA A 58 7.87 -18.87 32.72
C ALA A 58 7.57 -17.38 32.42
N ALA A 59 8.52 -16.48 32.71
CA ALA A 59 8.41 -15.06 32.39
C ALA A 59 8.33 -14.83 30.88
N ASN A 60 9.22 -15.45 30.10
CA ASN A 60 9.20 -15.36 28.63
C ASN A 60 7.94 -16.01 28.04
N ALA A 61 7.43 -17.10 28.61
CA ALA A 61 6.18 -17.71 28.16
C ALA A 61 4.98 -16.74 28.29
N THR A 62 4.97 -15.91 29.34
CA THR A 62 3.95 -14.85 29.51
C THR A 62 4.09 -13.77 28.45
N GLN A 63 5.31 -13.27 28.22
CA GLN A 63 5.57 -12.27 27.17
C GLN A 63 5.22 -12.78 25.77
N MET A 64 5.54 -14.04 25.47
CA MET A 64 5.16 -14.68 24.20
C MET A 64 3.63 -14.75 24.05
N LYS A 65 2.88 -15.08 25.10
CA LYS A 65 1.40 -15.05 25.04
C LYS A 65 0.88 -13.65 24.72
N GLU A 66 1.43 -12.61 25.36
CA GLU A 66 1.06 -11.23 25.06
C GLU A 66 1.39 -10.83 23.62
N LEU A 67 2.58 -11.22 23.12
CA LEU A 67 2.97 -10.98 21.73
C LEU A 67 2.03 -11.68 20.75
N ALA A 68 1.59 -12.90 21.03
CA ALA A 68 0.61 -13.60 20.19
C ALA A 68 -0.70 -12.80 20.08
N ILE A 69 -1.23 -12.31 21.22
CA ILE A 69 -2.44 -11.47 21.26
C ILE A 69 -2.23 -10.19 20.44
N ARG A 70 -1.08 -9.52 20.58
CA ARG A 70 -0.75 -8.30 19.83
C ARG A 70 -0.63 -8.56 18.32
N ILE A 71 -0.02 -9.67 17.92
CA ILE A 71 0.08 -10.08 16.51
C ILE A 71 -1.31 -10.28 15.92
N ASP A 72 -2.20 -11.02 16.59
CA ASP A 72 -3.52 -11.32 16.06
C ASP A 72 -4.44 -10.10 16.06
N SER A 73 -4.34 -9.22 17.06
CA SER A 73 -4.98 -7.90 17.03
C SER A 73 -4.46 -7.05 15.85
N GLY A 74 -3.15 -7.03 15.64
CA GLY A 74 -2.51 -6.31 14.53
C GLY A 74 -2.97 -6.83 13.16
N LYS A 75 -3.05 -8.15 12.97
CA LYS A 75 -3.56 -8.77 11.73
C LYS A 75 -5.00 -8.34 11.44
N ARG A 76 -5.89 -8.42 12.43
CA ARG A 76 -7.30 -8.00 12.27
C ARG A 76 -7.42 -6.52 11.90
N ARG A 77 -6.64 -5.65 12.55
CA ARG A 77 -6.60 -4.22 12.22
C ARG A 77 -6.07 -3.98 10.81
N ARG A 78 -5.03 -4.71 10.40
CA ARG A 78 -4.48 -4.65 9.03
C ARG A 78 -5.52 -5.05 7.99
N GLU A 79 -6.26 -6.14 8.25
CA GLU A 79 -7.33 -6.61 7.37
C GLU A 79 -8.46 -5.59 7.26
N ALA A 80 -8.88 -4.97 8.37
CA ALA A 80 -9.87 -3.91 8.36
C ALA A 80 -9.40 -2.66 7.59
N ALA A 81 -8.12 -2.26 7.73
CA ALA A 81 -7.55 -1.14 6.98
C ALA A 81 -7.52 -1.43 5.48
N LEU A 82 -7.16 -2.67 5.08
CA LEU A 82 -7.21 -3.10 3.68
C LEU A 82 -8.64 -3.11 3.14
N ALA A 83 -9.59 -3.63 3.91
CA ALA A 83 -11.00 -3.62 3.52
C ALA A 83 -11.51 -2.21 3.27
N ALA A 84 -11.12 -1.24 4.09
CA ALA A 84 -11.44 0.18 3.88
C ALA A 84 -10.80 0.76 2.60
N MET A 85 -9.56 0.38 2.29
CA MET A 85 -8.92 0.77 1.02
C MET A 85 -9.68 0.22 -0.20
N ILE A 86 -10.07 -1.06 -0.15
CA ILE A 86 -10.85 -1.70 -1.21
C ILE A 86 -12.22 -1.02 -1.33
N ALA A 87 -12.89 -0.77 -0.21
CA ALA A 87 -14.21 -0.14 -0.22
C ALA A 87 -14.18 1.28 -0.80
N GLN A 88 -13.16 2.06 -0.48
CA GLN A 88 -12.97 3.41 -1.03
C GLN A 88 -12.77 3.38 -2.54
N GLU A 89 -11.97 2.43 -3.05
CA GLU A 89 -11.72 2.30 -4.49
C GLU A 89 -12.94 1.82 -5.27
N TRP A 90 -13.70 0.88 -4.71
CA TRP A 90 -14.85 0.23 -5.37
C TRP A 90 -16.19 0.80 -4.93
N LYS A 91 -16.20 2.04 -4.42
CA LYS A 91 -17.41 2.71 -3.95
C LYS A 91 -18.46 2.76 -5.07
N GLY A 92 -19.65 2.24 -4.81
CA GLY A 92 -20.74 2.15 -5.79
C GLY A 92 -20.58 1.05 -6.85
N GLN A 93 -19.49 0.28 -6.83
CA GLN A 93 -19.16 -0.77 -7.81
C GLN A 93 -19.13 -2.17 -7.18
N LYS A 94 -19.97 -2.40 -6.16
CA LYS A 94 -20.03 -3.65 -5.39
C LYS A 94 -20.12 -4.92 -6.25
N CYS A 95 -21.04 -4.94 -7.22
CA CYS A 95 -21.25 -6.11 -8.06
C CYS A 95 -20.03 -6.44 -8.93
N GLU A 96 -19.37 -5.40 -9.44
CA GLU A 96 -18.14 -5.54 -10.24
C GLU A 96 -17.00 -6.09 -9.39
N LEU A 97 -16.79 -5.54 -8.19
CA LEU A 97 -15.82 -6.07 -7.23
C LEU A 97 -16.08 -7.54 -6.90
N LYS A 98 -17.33 -7.91 -6.61
CA LYS A 98 -17.70 -9.31 -6.34
C LYS A 98 -17.38 -10.23 -7.53
N TYR A 99 -17.62 -9.77 -8.74
CA TYR A 99 -17.31 -10.53 -9.95
C TYR A 99 -15.79 -10.71 -10.09
N LEU A 100 -15.01 -9.62 -10.01
CA LEU A 100 -13.57 -9.65 -10.21
C LEU A 100 -12.84 -10.48 -9.17
N VAL A 101 -13.19 -10.38 -7.88
CA VAL A 101 -12.59 -11.20 -6.82
C VAL A 101 -12.76 -12.69 -7.11
N ARG A 102 -13.90 -13.11 -7.67
CA ARG A 102 -14.17 -14.52 -8.02
C ARG A 102 -13.37 -15.03 -9.20
N GLN A 103 -12.88 -14.16 -10.07
CA GLN A 103 -12.08 -14.53 -11.25
C GLN A 103 -10.60 -14.72 -10.92
N VAL A 104 -10.18 -14.27 -9.75
CA VAL A 104 -8.79 -14.32 -9.33
C VAL A 104 -8.56 -15.58 -8.50
N GLU A 105 -7.44 -16.26 -8.77
CA GLU A 105 -6.95 -17.36 -7.96
C GLU A 105 -5.66 -16.91 -7.27
N PRO A 106 -5.58 -16.93 -5.92
CA PRO A 106 -4.38 -16.51 -5.21
C PRO A 106 -3.19 -17.40 -5.56
N THR A 107 -2.08 -16.76 -5.90
CA THR A 107 -0.85 -17.48 -6.30
C THR A 107 0.15 -17.64 -5.16
N GLU A 108 0.02 -16.83 -4.12
CA GLU A 108 0.96 -16.71 -3.01
C GLU A 108 0.25 -16.88 -1.66
N SER A 109 1.01 -17.12 -0.59
CA SER A 109 0.44 -17.10 0.76
C SER A 109 -0.09 -15.70 1.11
N LEU A 110 -1.12 -15.63 1.96
CA LEU A 110 -1.69 -14.35 2.40
C LEU A 110 -0.63 -13.39 2.98
N GLN A 111 0.39 -13.92 3.66
CA GLN A 111 1.49 -13.12 4.19
C GLN A 111 2.35 -12.49 3.08
N ALA A 112 2.74 -13.29 2.08
CA ALA A 112 3.51 -12.82 0.93
C ALA A 112 2.73 -11.79 0.11
N LEU A 113 1.42 -11.99 -0.06
CA LEU A 113 0.54 -11.00 -0.70
C LEU A 113 0.54 -9.65 0.05
N HIS A 114 0.46 -9.67 1.38
CA HIS A 114 0.52 -8.44 2.18
C HIS A 114 1.87 -7.72 2.06
N GLU A 115 2.98 -8.46 1.97
CA GLU A 115 4.33 -7.92 1.78
C GLU A 115 4.45 -7.26 0.40
N LYS A 116 4.12 -7.99 -0.67
CA LYS A 116 4.13 -7.51 -2.05
C LYS A 116 3.21 -6.31 -2.27
N PHE A 117 2.04 -6.31 -1.63
CA PHE A 117 1.14 -5.16 -1.65
C PHE A 117 1.74 -3.94 -0.96
N THR A 118 2.40 -4.14 0.19
CA THR A 118 3.09 -3.06 0.92
C THR A 118 4.24 -2.48 0.10
N GLU A 119 5.04 -3.32 -0.56
CA GLU A 119 6.09 -2.91 -1.49
C GLU A 119 5.52 -2.09 -2.64
N THR A 120 4.44 -2.56 -3.28
CA THR A 120 3.76 -1.85 -4.37
C THR A 120 3.27 -0.46 -3.93
N LEU A 121 2.72 -0.34 -2.71
CA LEU A 121 2.28 0.94 -2.15
C LEU A 121 3.46 1.90 -1.91
N ASN A 122 4.59 1.38 -1.43
CA ASN A 122 5.81 2.18 -1.25
C ASN A 122 6.37 2.65 -2.60
N SER A 123 6.42 1.78 -3.60
CA SER A 123 6.82 2.14 -4.96
C SER A 123 5.90 3.20 -5.57
N LEU A 124 4.58 3.10 -5.38
CA LEU A 124 3.62 4.12 -5.81
C LEU A 124 3.87 5.48 -5.15
N SER A 125 4.24 5.49 -3.86
CA SER A 125 4.58 6.72 -3.15
C SER A 125 5.88 7.34 -3.66
N GLN A 126 6.91 6.54 -3.95
CA GLN A 126 8.18 7.00 -4.50
C GLN A 126 7.99 7.55 -5.92
N ASN A 127 7.32 6.78 -6.78
CA ASN A 127 6.94 7.20 -8.13
C ASN A 127 6.08 8.48 -8.11
N GLY A 128 5.18 8.62 -7.13
CA GLY A 128 4.40 9.85 -6.93
C GLY A 128 5.28 11.08 -6.67
N ALA A 129 6.28 10.96 -5.80
CA ALA A 129 7.25 12.03 -5.55
C ALA A 129 8.08 12.37 -6.79
N GLU A 130 8.50 11.36 -7.55
CA GLU A 130 9.22 11.54 -8.81
C GLU A 130 8.37 12.28 -9.86
N VAL A 131 7.11 11.88 -10.05
CA VAL A 131 6.17 12.56 -10.96
C VAL A 131 6.00 14.03 -10.57
N VAL A 132 5.89 14.33 -9.27
CA VAL A 132 5.79 15.72 -8.78
C VAL A 132 7.06 16.52 -9.11
N ALA A 133 8.24 15.95 -8.87
CA ALA A 133 9.52 16.60 -9.15
C ALA A 133 9.71 16.86 -10.67
N LEU A 134 9.46 15.85 -11.51
CA LEU A 134 9.56 15.97 -12.97
C LEU A 134 8.54 16.96 -13.53
N ARG A 135 7.31 16.96 -13.00
CA ARG A 135 6.28 17.94 -13.36
C ARG A 135 6.72 19.37 -13.02
N ALA A 136 7.34 19.58 -11.86
CA ALA A 136 7.87 20.89 -11.48
C ALA A 136 9.00 21.32 -12.43
N LYS A 137 9.90 20.40 -12.80
CA LYS A 137 10.97 20.65 -13.77
C LYS A 137 10.43 21.04 -15.15
N VAL A 138 9.47 20.28 -15.69
CA VAL A 138 8.82 20.61 -16.98
C VAL A 138 8.17 22.00 -16.93
N LYS A 139 7.46 22.34 -15.84
CA LYS A 139 6.86 23.69 -15.69
C LYS A 139 7.91 24.79 -15.67
N SER A 140 9.00 24.60 -14.93
CA SER A 140 10.11 25.56 -14.86
C SER A 140 10.75 25.78 -16.24
N CYS A 141 11.06 24.72 -16.97
CA CYS A 141 11.62 24.83 -18.32
C CYS A 141 10.68 25.57 -19.28
N LEU A 142 9.36 25.32 -19.22
CA LEU A 142 8.37 26.04 -20.04
C LEU A 142 8.26 27.53 -19.70
N GLN A 143 8.45 27.90 -18.43
CA GLN A 143 8.46 29.30 -17.99
C GLN A 143 9.73 30.04 -18.44
N ASN A 144 10.87 29.33 -18.46
CA ASN A 144 12.18 29.90 -18.82
C ASN A 144 12.49 29.80 -20.33
N ALA A 145 11.65 29.12 -21.12
CA ALA A 145 11.82 28.98 -22.56
C ALA A 145 11.77 30.32 -23.34
N GLN A 146 11.36 31.41 -22.70
CA GLN A 146 11.39 32.76 -23.30
C GLN A 146 12.76 33.45 -23.20
N SER A 147 13.71 32.92 -22.41
CA SER A 147 14.97 33.62 -22.09
C SER A 147 16.26 32.89 -22.44
N VAL A 148 16.25 31.61 -22.83
CA VAL A 148 17.49 30.81 -23.00
C VAL A 148 17.34 29.76 -24.12
N GLY A 149 18.37 29.65 -24.96
CA GLY A 149 18.45 28.80 -26.17
C GLY A 149 18.50 27.27 -25.94
N ASP A 150 19.06 26.54 -26.91
CA ASP A 150 19.02 25.07 -27.11
C ASP A 150 19.14 24.19 -25.84
N THR A 151 19.86 24.64 -24.80
CA THR A 151 20.01 23.93 -23.52
C THR A 151 18.67 23.74 -22.78
N VAL A 152 17.79 24.75 -22.76
CA VAL A 152 16.48 24.63 -22.08
C VAL A 152 15.57 23.68 -22.84
N PHE A 153 15.70 23.62 -24.17
CA PHE A 153 14.95 22.68 -24.99
C PHE A 153 15.36 21.22 -24.70
N GLN A 154 16.66 20.96 -24.60
CA GLN A 154 17.17 19.63 -24.25
C GLN A 154 16.74 19.20 -22.83
N GLU A 155 16.80 20.11 -21.85
CA GLU A 155 16.32 19.82 -20.49
C GLU A 155 14.82 19.55 -20.43
N LEU A 156 14.04 20.29 -21.21
CA LEU A 156 12.60 20.10 -21.33
C LEU A 156 12.28 18.73 -21.93
N GLU A 157 13.00 18.32 -22.98
CA GLU A 157 12.85 17.02 -23.60
C GLU A 157 13.17 15.89 -22.62
N ILE A 158 14.30 15.97 -21.91
CA ILE A 158 14.69 14.99 -20.89
C ILE A 158 13.62 14.90 -19.79
N ALA A 159 13.16 16.04 -19.27
CA ALA A 159 12.15 16.07 -18.21
C ALA A 159 10.78 15.54 -18.66
N SER A 160 10.38 15.84 -19.91
CA SER A 160 9.13 15.36 -20.50
C SER A 160 9.16 13.86 -20.76
N ASN A 161 10.28 13.34 -21.26
CA ASN A 161 10.47 11.90 -21.49
C ASN A 161 10.48 11.14 -20.15
N GLY A 162 11.22 11.64 -19.16
CA GLY A 162 11.21 11.09 -17.80
C GLY A 162 9.80 11.07 -17.20
N LEU A 163 9.03 12.17 -17.34
CA LEU A 163 7.67 12.24 -16.83
C LEU A 163 6.73 11.25 -17.54
N THR A 164 6.94 11.00 -18.83
CA THR A 164 6.19 9.99 -19.59
C THR A 164 6.47 8.58 -19.07
N MET A 165 7.75 8.27 -18.82
CA MET A 165 8.16 6.98 -18.25
C MET A 165 7.58 6.78 -16.85
N ALA A 166 7.72 7.77 -15.97
CA ALA A 166 7.21 7.70 -14.60
C ALA A 166 5.68 7.52 -14.57
N LEU A 167 4.92 8.18 -15.45
CA LEU A 167 3.48 7.97 -15.57
C LEU A 167 3.11 6.57 -16.10
N SER A 168 3.94 6.00 -16.97
CA SER A 168 3.73 4.65 -17.51
C SER A 168 3.99 3.59 -16.44
N GLU A 169 5.08 3.72 -15.68
CA GLU A 169 5.35 2.90 -14.50
C GLU A 169 4.25 3.06 -13.44
N ARG A 170 3.73 4.27 -13.23
CA ARG A 170 2.62 4.46 -12.31
C ARG A 170 1.41 3.62 -12.69
N SER A 171 1.06 3.59 -13.98
CA SER A 171 -0.05 2.80 -14.49
C SER A 171 0.15 1.29 -14.24
N THR A 172 1.36 0.78 -14.43
CA THR A 172 1.67 -0.63 -14.15
C THR A 172 1.56 -0.95 -12.66
N LEU A 173 2.07 -0.07 -11.80
CA LEU A 173 1.97 -0.19 -10.34
C LEU A 173 0.51 -0.09 -9.85
N GLU A 174 -0.30 0.82 -10.41
CA GLU A 174 -1.73 0.95 -10.08
C GLU A 174 -2.53 -0.31 -10.48
N ASN A 175 -2.20 -0.90 -11.63
CA ASN A 175 -2.80 -2.17 -12.07
C ASN A 175 -2.39 -3.33 -11.16
N LEU A 176 -1.10 -3.44 -10.82
CA LEU A 176 -0.62 -4.45 -9.89
C LEU A 176 -1.27 -4.30 -8.50
N ARG A 177 -1.37 -3.07 -7.99
CA ARG A 177 -2.07 -2.78 -6.73
C ARG A 177 -3.52 -3.28 -6.78
N ARG A 178 -4.25 -3.00 -7.87
CA ARG A 178 -5.63 -3.47 -8.04
C ARG A 178 -5.74 -4.98 -8.06
N GLN A 179 -4.85 -5.66 -8.80
CA GLN A 179 -4.80 -7.12 -8.84
C GLN A 179 -4.56 -7.70 -7.44
N LEU A 180 -3.57 -7.17 -6.71
CA LEU A 180 -3.24 -7.63 -5.36
C LEU A 180 -4.39 -7.39 -4.37
N CYS A 181 -5.15 -6.30 -4.49
CA CYS A 181 -6.38 -6.11 -3.72
C CYS A 181 -7.36 -7.27 -3.93
N MET A 182 -7.53 -7.73 -5.18
CA MET A 182 -8.44 -8.84 -5.49
C MET A 182 -7.90 -10.17 -4.95
N GLU A 183 -6.60 -10.45 -5.10
CA GLU A 183 -5.96 -11.64 -4.54
C GLU A 183 -6.07 -11.69 -3.01
N LEU A 184 -5.85 -10.56 -2.33
CA LEU A 184 -5.98 -10.44 -0.88
C LEU A 184 -7.42 -10.65 -0.40
N ALA A 185 -8.40 -10.04 -1.07
CA ALA A 185 -9.82 -10.24 -0.76
C ALA A 185 -10.25 -11.69 -1.03
N ARG A 186 -9.73 -12.31 -2.09
CA ARG A 186 -10.01 -13.71 -2.41
C ARG A 186 -9.42 -14.68 -1.39
N SER A 187 -8.26 -14.35 -0.84
CA SER A 187 -7.52 -15.16 0.12
C SER A 187 -8.04 -15.06 1.56
N SER A 188 -8.89 -14.07 1.86
CA SER A 188 -9.43 -13.83 3.20
C SER A 188 -10.89 -13.40 3.13
N ASP A 189 -11.80 -14.30 3.51
CA ASP A 189 -13.23 -13.99 3.59
C ASP A 189 -13.49 -12.81 4.54
N ALA A 190 -12.73 -12.68 5.63
CA ALA A 190 -12.83 -11.55 6.54
C ALA A 190 -12.58 -10.20 5.83
N ILE A 191 -11.53 -10.10 5.00
CA ILE A 191 -11.24 -8.90 4.22
C ILE A 191 -12.38 -8.62 3.24
N PHE A 192 -12.83 -9.65 2.53
CA PHE A 192 -13.89 -9.52 1.52
C PHE A 192 -15.22 -9.08 2.13
N GLN A 193 -15.70 -9.73 3.19
CA GLN A 193 -16.97 -9.38 3.84
C GLN A 193 -16.93 -7.96 4.42
N LEU A 194 -15.83 -7.59 5.09
CA LEU A 194 -15.66 -6.22 5.61
C LEU A 194 -15.67 -5.18 4.48
N ALA A 195 -15.01 -5.45 3.35
CA ALA A 195 -15.02 -4.55 2.21
C ALA A 195 -16.44 -4.41 1.62
N MET A 196 -17.19 -5.52 1.50
CA MET A 196 -18.57 -5.48 1.05
C MET A 196 -19.46 -4.65 1.97
N GLN A 197 -19.35 -4.85 3.28
CA GLN A 197 -20.09 -4.10 4.27
C GLN A 197 -19.79 -2.59 4.19
N LEU A 198 -18.51 -2.21 4.11
CA LEU A 198 -18.11 -0.81 4.02
C LEU A 198 -18.59 -0.13 2.73
N ILE A 199 -18.67 -0.87 1.61
CA ILE A 199 -19.25 -0.35 0.36
C ILE A 199 -20.76 -0.13 0.49
N GLU A 200 -21.46 -1.03 1.19
CA GLU A 200 -22.91 -0.93 1.44
C GLU A 200 -23.25 0.21 2.41
N GLU A 201 -22.43 0.42 3.44
CA GLU A 201 -22.61 1.46 4.44
C GLU A 201 -22.17 2.86 3.97
N ALA A 202 -21.49 2.96 2.83
CA ALA A 202 -20.99 4.22 2.26
C ALA A 202 -22.05 5.36 2.06
N PRO A 203 -23.38 5.12 2.01
CA PRO A 203 -24.38 6.19 2.07
C PRO A 203 -24.50 6.88 3.44
N LEU A 204 -23.99 6.29 4.54
CA LEU A 204 -24.26 6.74 5.92
C LEU A 204 -23.10 7.51 6.58
N TRP A 205 -21.92 7.56 5.97
CA TRP A 205 -20.73 8.22 6.52
C TRP A 205 -20.50 9.67 6.02
N LEU A 206 -21.51 10.27 5.36
CA LEU A 206 -21.44 11.62 4.79
C LEU A 206 -22.31 12.67 5.53
N HIS A 207 -22.63 12.43 6.81
CA HIS A 207 -23.30 13.41 7.68
C HIS A 207 -22.45 13.72 8.91
#